data_AF-A0A9B0TEB9-F1
#
_entry.id   AF-A0A9B0TEB9-F1
#
_cell.length_a   1.000
_cell.length_b   1.000
_cell.length_c   1.000
_cell.angle_alpha   90.00
_cell.angle_beta   90.00
_cell.angle_gamma   90.00
#
_symmetry.space_group_name_H-M   'P 1'
#
loop_
_entity.id
_entity.type
_entity.pdbx_description
1 polymer ?
#
loop_
_entity_poly.entity_id
_entity_poly.type
_entity_poly.pdbx_seq_one_letter_code
_entity_poly.pdbx_strand_id
1 'polypeptide(L)'
;MLASSPSSVAPKGPPGDMGEPAREPALSVALWLSWGAALGAVACAMALLTQQAELQTLRREVSWLQRTGGPSRKGNGQPWQSLWEQVSEDLEAWENGERSRRRRAVLTPKQKKKHSVLHLVPINITSKEDSDVTEVMWQPALRRGRGLEARGYVVRVWDAGIYLLYSQVLFHDVTFTMGQVVSREGQGREETLFRCVQSMPSNPDRAYNSCYSAGVFHLYQGDILSVIIPRARAKLSLSPHGTFLGLVKL
;
A
#
# COMPACT_ATOMS: atom_id res chain seq x y z
N MET A 1 9.16 67.40 -46.90
CA MET A 1 9.19 68.21 -48.14
C MET A 1 9.73 67.30 -49.25
N LEU A 2 9.24 67.26 -50.49
CA LEU A 2 8.18 67.99 -51.19
C LEU A 2 7.83 67.21 -52.47
N ALA A 3 6.54 67.23 -52.86
CA ALA A 3 6.03 67.30 -54.24
C ALA A 3 6.44 66.20 -55.27
N SER A 4 5.77 65.99 -56.40
CA SER A 4 4.85 66.83 -57.18
C SER A 4 4.06 65.96 -58.18
N SER A 5 2.74 66.18 -58.24
CA SER A 5 1.87 66.46 -59.43
C SER A 5 1.82 65.48 -60.64
N PRO A 6 0.89 65.66 -61.63
CA PRO A 6 -0.57 65.52 -61.51
C PRO A 6 -1.26 64.75 -62.69
N SER A 7 -2.58 64.57 -62.57
CA SER A 7 -3.65 64.62 -63.62
C SER A 7 -4.01 63.45 -64.58
N SER A 8 -5.35 63.28 -64.71
CA SER A 8 -6.20 63.00 -65.89
C SER A 8 -6.81 61.59 -66.14
N VAL A 9 -8.17 61.59 -66.20
CA VAL A 9 -9.10 60.97 -67.19
C VAL A 9 -9.25 59.41 -67.28
N ALA A 10 -10.53 58.99 -67.39
CA ALA A 10 -11.09 57.63 -67.60
C ALA A 10 -10.68 56.99 -68.98
N PRO A 11 -11.25 55.88 -69.53
CA PRO A 11 -12.29 54.91 -69.11
C PRO A 11 -12.04 53.41 -69.53
N LYS A 12 -13.09 52.56 -69.48
CA LYS A 12 -13.47 51.46 -70.42
C LYS A 12 -12.62 50.17 -70.58
N GLY A 13 -13.29 49.03 -70.32
CA GLY A 13 -13.43 47.91 -71.29
C GLY A 13 -12.47 46.69 -71.18
N PRO A 14 -12.98 45.43 -71.28
CA PRO A 14 -12.23 44.14 -71.19
C PRO A 14 -11.70 43.71 -72.60
N PRO A 15 -10.96 42.59 -72.87
CA PRO A 15 -10.98 41.23 -72.28
C PRO A 15 -9.58 40.62 -72.00
N GLY A 16 -9.44 39.56 -71.19
CA GLY A 16 -9.51 38.16 -71.62
C GLY A 16 -8.11 37.56 -71.75
N ASP A 17 -7.72 36.64 -70.86
CA ASP A 17 -7.47 35.23 -71.20
C ASP A 17 -7.16 34.43 -69.93
N MET A 18 -7.72 33.22 -69.86
CA MET A 18 -7.40 32.18 -68.86
C MET A 18 -6.01 31.62 -69.19
N GLY A 19 -5.23 31.04 -68.30
CA GLY A 19 -5.47 30.51 -66.97
C GLY A 19 -4.27 29.65 -66.59
N GLU A 20 -3.97 29.57 -65.30
CA GLU A 20 -3.51 28.33 -64.69
C GLU A 20 -3.84 28.35 -63.19
N PRO A 21 -4.26 27.21 -62.60
CA PRO A 21 -4.98 27.23 -61.35
C PRO A 21 -4.10 26.90 -60.14
N ALA A 22 -4.26 27.74 -59.12
CA ALA A 22 -4.25 27.44 -57.68
C ALA A 22 -3.99 25.96 -57.30
N ARG A 23 -2.79 25.65 -56.76
CA ARG A 23 -2.56 24.39 -56.05
C ARG A 23 -1.39 24.40 -55.06
N GLU A 24 -1.31 25.38 -54.14
CA GLU A 24 -0.21 25.43 -53.15
C GLU A 24 -0.55 25.52 -51.64
N PRO A 25 -1.80 25.54 -51.13
CA PRO A 25 -2.01 25.42 -49.67
C PRO A 25 -2.05 23.96 -49.16
N ALA A 26 -2.40 22.99 -50.01
CA ALA A 26 -2.62 21.60 -49.59
C ALA A 26 -1.31 20.81 -49.35
N LEU A 27 -0.26 21.10 -50.12
CA LEU A 27 1.03 20.39 -50.01
C LEU A 27 1.78 20.77 -48.72
N SER A 28 1.70 22.04 -48.30
CA SER A 28 2.32 22.52 -47.06
C SER A 28 1.67 21.86 -45.83
N VAL A 29 0.33 21.87 -45.75
CA VAL A 29 -0.41 21.26 -44.62
C VAL A 29 -0.19 19.74 -44.56
N ALA A 30 -0.12 19.05 -45.70
CA ALA A 30 0.19 17.62 -45.74
C ALA A 30 1.60 17.30 -45.20
N LEU A 31 2.59 18.15 -45.48
CA LEU A 31 3.96 18.02 -44.95
C LEU A 31 4.01 18.22 -43.42
N TRP A 32 3.29 19.22 -42.89
CA TRP A 32 3.22 19.45 -41.44
C TRP A 32 2.51 18.31 -40.70
N LEU A 33 1.40 17.80 -41.24
CA LEU A 33 0.68 16.66 -40.66
C LEU A 33 1.52 15.36 -40.71
N SER A 34 2.30 15.17 -41.77
CA SER A 34 3.20 14.02 -41.91
C SER A 34 4.32 14.01 -40.87
N TRP A 35 4.96 15.15 -40.61
CA TRP A 35 5.97 15.25 -39.55
C TRP A 35 5.38 15.12 -38.14
N GLY A 36 4.18 15.64 -37.90
CA GLY A 36 3.47 15.44 -36.63
C GLY A 36 3.16 13.96 -36.37
N ALA A 37 2.68 13.24 -37.39
CA ALA A 37 2.44 11.80 -37.31
C ALA A 37 3.72 10.99 -37.11
N ALA A 38 4.81 11.36 -37.80
CA ALA A 38 6.11 10.69 -37.65
C ALA A 38 6.69 10.87 -36.24
N LEU A 39 6.65 12.09 -35.69
CA LEU A 39 7.10 12.37 -34.32
C LEU A 39 6.24 11.65 -33.27
N GLY A 40 4.92 11.61 -33.46
CA GLY A 40 4.02 10.83 -32.62
C GLY A 40 4.32 9.33 -32.65
N ALA A 41 4.58 8.78 -33.84
CA ALA A 41 4.96 7.38 -34.01
C ALA A 41 6.30 7.05 -33.32
N VAL A 42 7.28 7.95 -33.41
CA VAL A 42 8.58 7.80 -32.73
C VAL A 42 8.42 7.87 -31.22
N ALA A 43 7.63 8.82 -30.70
CA ALA A 43 7.35 8.91 -29.26
C ALA A 43 6.64 7.65 -28.73
N CYS A 44 5.66 7.14 -29.47
CA CYS A 44 5.01 5.86 -29.17
C CYS A 44 5.99 4.68 -29.20
N ALA A 45 6.87 4.61 -30.21
CA ALA A 45 7.89 3.57 -30.30
C ALA A 45 8.86 3.62 -29.11
N MET A 46 9.29 4.82 -28.70
CA MET A 46 10.15 4.99 -27.52
C MET A 46 9.43 4.57 -26.22
N ALA A 47 8.16 4.93 -26.04
CA ALA A 47 7.37 4.49 -24.90
C ALA A 47 7.15 2.96 -24.87
N LEU A 48 6.95 2.34 -26.04
CA LEU A 48 6.85 0.88 -26.15
C LEU A 48 8.19 0.20 -25.83
N LEU A 49 9.32 0.80 -26.23
CA LEU A 49 10.65 0.28 -25.91
C LEU A 49 10.98 0.38 -24.42
N THR A 50 10.62 1.49 -23.75
CA THR A 50 10.82 1.62 -22.29
C THR A 50 9.94 0.62 -21.55
N GLN A 51 8.68 0.45 -21.96
CA GLN A 51 7.80 -0.57 -21.40
C GLN A 51 8.29 -2.00 -21.66
N GLN A 52 8.87 -2.28 -22.84
CA GLN A 52 9.48 -3.58 -23.11
C GLN A 52 10.71 -3.84 -22.23
N ALA A 53 11.52 -2.83 -21.93
CA ALA A 53 12.69 -2.98 -21.06
C ALA A 53 12.29 -3.29 -19.60
N GLU A 54 11.24 -2.65 -19.09
CA GLU A 54 10.69 -2.96 -17.76
C GLU A 54 10.09 -4.36 -17.72
N LEU A 55 9.33 -4.76 -18.75
CA LEU A 55 8.78 -6.12 -18.86
C LEU A 55 9.88 -7.20 -18.93
N GLN A 56 11.00 -6.92 -19.61
CA GLN A 56 12.15 -7.84 -19.65
C GLN A 56 12.84 -7.92 -18.29
N THR A 57 12.96 -6.81 -17.57
CA THR A 57 13.53 -6.78 -16.22
C THR A 57 12.65 -7.54 -15.24
N LEU A 58 11.35 -7.28 -15.26
CA LEU A 58 10.37 -8.01 -14.45
C LEU A 58 10.30 -9.49 -14.82
N ARG A 59 10.40 -9.86 -16.09
CA ARG A 59 10.51 -11.28 -16.50
C ARG A 59 11.81 -11.91 -16.02
N ARG A 60 12.92 -11.17 -16.00
CA ARG A 60 14.19 -11.64 -15.42
C ARG A 60 14.07 -11.82 -13.91
N GLU A 61 13.44 -10.88 -13.20
CA GLU A 61 13.18 -11.00 -11.77
C GLU A 61 12.22 -12.14 -11.46
N VAL A 62 11.13 -12.29 -12.19
CA VAL A 62 10.19 -13.42 -12.03
C VAL A 62 10.86 -14.74 -12.40
N SER A 63 11.67 -14.82 -13.46
CA SER A 63 12.40 -16.04 -13.81
C SER A 63 13.52 -16.35 -12.81
N TRP A 64 14.14 -15.34 -12.21
CA TRP A 64 15.10 -15.49 -11.13
C TRP A 64 14.40 -15.99 -9.87
N LEU A 65 13.26 -15.39 -9.49
CA LEU A 65 12.40 -15.80 -8.38
C LEU A 65 11.76 -17.19 -8.59
N GLN A 66 11.46 -17.57 -9.82
CA GLN A 66 11.01 -18.92 -10.18
C GLN A 66 12.16 -19.93 -10.19
N ARG A 67 13.40 -19.51 -10.50
CA ARG A 67 14.60 -20.36 -10.38
C ARG A 67 15.02 -20.55 -8.93
N THR A 68 14.93 -19.51 -8.10
CA THR A 68 15.18 -19.59 -6.66
C THR A 68 13.99 -20.19 -5.91
N GLY A 69 12.78 -20.13 -6.48
CA GLY A 69 11.55 -20.73 -5.96
C GLY A 69 11.05 -21.94 -6.76
N GLY A 70 11.94 -22.78 -7.29
CA GLY A 70 11.61 -23.94 -8.13
C GLY A 70 10.55 -24.91 -7.52
N PRO A 71 9.88 -25.72 -8.38
CA PRO A 71 8.47 -26.07 -8.27
C PRO A 71 8.11 -26.99 -7.11
N SER A 72 6.97 -26.67 -6.47
CA SER A 72 6.26 -27.54 -5.53
C SER A 72 5.89 -28.87 -6.21
N ARG A 73 6.78 -29.87 -6.06
CA ARG A 73 6.50 -31.26 -6.38
C ARG A 73 6.09 -31.98 -5.10
N LYS A 74 4.82 -32.37 -5.09
CA LYS A 74 4.18 -33.29 -4.14
C LYS A 74 5.07 -34.53 -3.91
N GLY A 75 5.46 -34.80 -2.66
CA GLY A 75 5.96 -36.11 -2.21
C GLY A 75 7.26 -36.11 -1.39
N ASN A 76 7.11 -36.16 -0.06
CA ASN A 76 7.96 -36.72 1.01
C ASN A 76 9.51 -36.60 0.97
N GLY A 77 10.07 -35.96 2.01
CA GLY A 77 11.39 -36.31 2.58
C GLY A 77 12.52 -35.29 2.43
N GLN A 78 12.69 -34.44 3.46
CA GLN A 78 13.90 -33.71 3.90
C GLN A 78 14.90 -33.10 2.87
N PRO A 79 14.68 -31.83 2.48
CA PRO A 79 15.71 -30.97 1.86
C PRO A 79 16.37 -29.92 2.80
N TRP A 80 16.13 -29.98 4.11
CA TRP A 80 16.46 -28.89 5.04
C TRP A 80 17.84 -29.00 5.72
N GLN A 81 18.68 -29.98 5.41
CA GLN A 81 20.00 -30.12 6.07
C GLN A 81 21.13 -29.44 5.29
N SER A 82 21.14 -29.56 3.96
CA SER A 82 22.20 -28.99 3.11
C SER A 82 22.19 -27.46 3.02
N LEU A 83 21.02 -26.82 3.18
CA LEU A 83 20.91 -25.36 3.20
C LEU A 83 21.55 -24.76 4.47
N TRP A 84 21.55 -25.50 5.58
CA TRP A 84 22.09 -25.02 6.85
C TRP A 84 23.61 -25.18 6.92
N GLU A 85 24.15 -26.22 6.29
CA GLU A 85 25.60 -26.42 6.17
C GLU A 85 26.24 -25.33 5.30
N GLN A 86 25.60 -24.98 4.18
CA GLN A 86 26.12 -23.96 3.28
C GLN A 86 26.00 -22.52 3.82
N VAL A 87 24.93 -22.23 4.60
CA VAL A 87 24.80 -20.97 5.35
C VAL A 87 25.80 -20.91 6.50
N SER A 88 26.18 -22.06 7.08
CA SER A 88 27.14 -22.13 8.18
C SER A 88 28.58 -21.87 7.71
N GLU A 89 28.98 -22.38 6.54
CA GLU A 89 30.33 -22.12 5.99
C GLU A 89 30.53 -20.66 5.54
N ASP A 90 29.50 -20.05 4.92
CA ASP A 90 29.53 -18.63 4.55
C ASP A 90 29.51 -17.70 5.79
N LEU A 91 28.86 -18.13 6.90
CA LEU A 91 28.90 -17.42 8.18
C LEU A 91 30.29 -17.46 8.82
N GLU A 92 30.94 -18.62 8.82
CA GLU A 92 32.28 -18.83 9.40
C GLU A 92 33.36 -18.04 8.63
N ALA A 93 33.23 -17.95 7.30
CA ALA A 93 34.11 -17.14 6.46
C ALA A 93 33.94 -15.63 6.71
N TRP A 94 32.70 -15.17 6.93
CA TRP A 94 32.40 -13.78 7.29
C TRP A 94 32.91 -13.43 8.70
N GLU A 95 32.75 -14.34 9.65
CA GLU A 95 33.12 -14.13 11.05
C GLU A 95 34.66 -14.04 11.24
N ASN A 96 35.43 -14.83 10.47
CA ASN A 96 36.89 -14.78 10.48
C ASN A 96 37.44 -13.48 9.86
N GLY A 97 36.79 -12.96 8.81
CA GLY A 97 37.12 -11.65 8.22
C GLY A 97 36.84 -10.48 9.16
N GLU A 98 35.76 -10.55 9.94
CA GLU A 98 35.44 -9.55 10.97
C GLU A 98 36.37 -9.62 12.19
N ARG A 99 36.83 -10.82 12.56
CA ARG A 99 37.74 -11.03 13.71
C ARG A 99 39.11 -10.38 13.52
N SER A 100 39.60 -10.33 12.28
CA SER A 100 40.86 -9.63 11.92
C SER A 100 40.71 -8.10 12.00
N ARG A 101 39.55 -7.56 11.64
CA ARG A 101 39.26 -6.11 11.72
C ARG A 101 38.89 -5.63 13.13
N ARG A 102 38.53 -6.54 14.04
CA ARG A 102 38.05 -6.21 15.40
C ARG A 102 39.13 -5.73 16.38
N ARG A 103 40.43 -5.87 16.08
CA ARG A 103 41.50 -5.47 17.01
C ARG A 103 41.71 -3.95 17.12
N ARG A 104 40.96 -3.11 16.39
CA ARG A 104 41.11 -1.64 16.43
C ARG A 104 39.82 -0.84 16.64
N ALA A 105 38.76 -1.45 17.17
CA ALA A 105 37.58 -0.70 17.58
C ALA A 105 37.16 -1.12 18.99
N VAL A 106 37.36 -0.22 19.96
CA VAL A 106 36.66 -0.25 21.24
C VAL A 106 35.17 -0.08 20.92
N LEU A 107 34.48 -1.21 20.73
CA LEU A 107 33.05 -1.25 20.45
C LEU A 107 32.31 -0.98 21.76
N THR A 108 31.80 0.23 21.90
CA THR A 108 30.67 0.49 22.79
C THR A 108 29.51 -0.45 22.40
N PRO A 109 28.78 -1.05 23.35
CA PRO A 109 27.68 -1.95 23.01
C PRO A 109 26.61 -1.17 22.23
N LYS A 110 26.39 -1.49 20.95
CA LYS A 110 25.22 -1.00 20.21
C LYS A 110 23.98 -1.53 20.94
N GLN A 111 23.33 -0.68 21.74
CA GLN A 111 22.03 -0.99 22.31
C GLN A 111 21.05 -1.26 21.15
N LYS A 112 20.67 -2.53 20.96
CA LYS A 112 19.54 -2.85 20.08
C LYS A 112 18.31 -2.14 20.65
N LYS A 113 17.83 -1.08 19.98
CA LYS A 113 16.62 -0.37 20.39
C LYS A 113 15.48 -1.39 20.43
N LYS A 114 14.92 -1.62 21.62
CA LYS A 114 13.78 -2.52 21.80
C LYS A 114 12.51 -1.79 21.35
N HIS A 115 11.80 -2.31 20.35
CA HIS A 115 10.52 -1.75 19.89
C HIS A 115 9.48 -1.72 21.02
N SER A 116 8.68 -0.66 21.14
CA SER A 116 7.51 -0.65 22.04
C SER A 116 6.43 -1.56 21.46
N VAL A 117 5.84 -2.44 22.26
CA VAL A 117 4.85 -3.43 21.82
C VAL A 117 3.69 -3.47 22.81
N LEU A 118 2.47 -3.54 22.29
CA LEU A 118 1.25 -3.81 23.06
C LEU A 118 0.43 -4.84 22.31
N HIS A 119 0.11 -5.97 22.95
CA HIS A 119 -0.83 -6.98 22.46
C HIS A 119 -1.98 -7.10 23.44
N LEU A 120 -3.20 -7.05 22.93
CA LEU A 120 -4.45 -6.94 23.66
C LEU A 120 -5.36 -8.10 23.29
N VAL A 121 -6.04 -8.62 24.29
CA VAL A 121 -7.05 -9.67 24.17
C VAL A 121 -8.37 -9.17 24.77
N PRO A 122 -9.52 -9.68 24.31
CA PRO A 122 -10.82 -9.25 24.78
C PRO A 122 -11.08 -9.73 26.22
N ILE A 123 -11.78 -8.92 26.99
CA ILE A 123 -12.34 -9.28 28.32
C ILE A 123 -13.86 -9.40 28.23
N ASN A 124 -14.47 -8.41 27.56
CA ASN A 124 -15.92 -8.28 27.48
C ASN A 124 -16.30 -7.59 26.16
N ILE A 125 -17.57 -7.69 25.78
CA ILE A 125 -18.19 -6.97 24.68
C ILE A 125 -19.40 -6.21 25.18
N THR A 126 -19.60 -5.01 24.63
CA THR A 126 -20.79 -4.21 24.93
C THR A 126 -21.41 -3.70 23.65
N SER A 127 -22.74 -3.70 23.60
CA SER A 127 -23.52 -3.10 22.54
C SER A 127 -24.63 -2.28 23.20
N LYS A 128 -24.71 -0.99 22.90
CA LYS A 128 -25.80 -0.14 23.42
C LYS A 128 -27.03 -0.38 22.55
N GLU A 129 -28.21 -0.46 23.15
CA GLU A 129 -29.46 -0.78 22.44
C GLU A 129 -29.81 0.23 21.35
N ASP A 130 -29.46 1.51 21.54
CA ASP A 130 -29.72 2.58 20.57
C ASP A 130 -28.61 2.75 19.52
N SER A 131 -27.60 1.87 19.49
CA SER A 131 -26.48 1.95 18.56
C SER A 131 -26.28 0.66 17.78
N ASP A 132 -26.11 0.77 16.46
CA ASP A 132 -25.71 -0.35 15.58
C ASP A 132 -24.21 -0.69 15.72
N VAL A 133 -23.72 -0.75 16.96
CA VAL A 133 -22.31 -0.88 17.29
C VAL A 133 -22.12 -1.87 18.44
N THR A 134 -21.10 -2.70 18.29
CA THR A 134 -20.52 -3.52 19.36
C THR A 134 -19.06 -3.16 19.54
N GLU A 135 -18.66 -2.90 20.79
CA GLU A 135 -17.30 -2.56 21.21
C GLU A 135 -16.69 -3.69 22.02
N VAL A 136 -15.36 -3.82 21.95
CA VAL A 136 -14.60 -4.83 22.68
C VAL A 136 -13.80 -4.15 23.78
N MET A 137 -13.94 -4.63 25.02
CA MET A 137 -13.11 -4.21 26.14
C MET A 137 -11.80 -4.99 26.14
N TRP A 138 -10.68 -4.31 26.22
CA TRP A 138 -9.34 -4.87 26.02
C TRP A 138 -8.54 -4.97 27.33
N GLN A 139 -7.77 -6.06 27.47
CA GLN A 139 -6.69 -6.16 28.46
C GLN A 139 -5.33 -6.42 27.80
N PRO A 140 -4.23 -5.90 28.36
CA PRO A 140 -2.87 -6.26 27.96
C PRO A 140 -2.55 -7.73 28.23
N ALA A 141 -2.25 -8.48 27.16
CA ALA A 141 -1.63 -9.81 27.24
C ALA A 141 -0.10 -9.74 27.13
N LEU A 142 0.42 -8.77 26.37
CA LEU A 142 1.85 -8.46 26.30
C LEU A 142 2.04 -6.94 26.27
N ARG A 143 2.92 -6.41 27.12
CA ARG A 143 3.28 -4.99 27.12
C ARG A 143 4.78 -4.81 27.27
N ARG A 144 5.39 -4.05 26.35
CA ARG A 144 6.79 -3.62 26.40
C ARG A 144 6.87 -2.14 26.04
N GLY A 145 7.44 -1.32 26.93
CA GLY A 145 7.49 0.13 26.76
C GLY A 145 6.29 0.84 27.41
N ARG A 146 6.25 2.18 27.28
CA ARG A 146 5.25 3.04 27.93
C ARG A 146 4.41 3.87 26.96
N GLY A 147 4.73 3.86 25.66
CA GLY A 147 4.09 4.72 24.66
C GLY A 147 2.64 4.37 24.31
N LEU A 148 2.11 3.28 24.85
CA LEU A 148 0.75 2.79 24.59
C LEU A 148 0.09 2.32 25.88
N GLU A 149 -1.21 2.57 25.99
CA GLU A 149 -2.03 2.19 27.15
C GLU A 149 -3.44 1.80 26.71
N ALA A 150 -3.91 0.61 27.11
CA ALA A 150 -5.31 0.23 26.95
C ALA A 150 -6.15 0.84 28.08
N ARG A 151 -7.30 1.43 27.72
CA ARG A 151 -8.27 2.05 28.63
C ARG A 151 -9.68 1.58 28.26
N GLY A 152 -10.08 0.43 28.83
CA GLY A 152 -11.38 -0.17 28.53
C GLY A 152 -11.51 -0.54 27.06
N TYR A 153 -12.36 0.19 26.32
CA TYR A 153 -12.67 -0.05 24.90
C TYR A 153 -11.67 0.57 23.92
N VAL A 154 -10.81 1.46 24.39
CA VAL A 154 -9.89 2.25 23.55
C VAL A 154 -8.43 2.04 23.93
N VAL A 155 -7.52 2.40 23.01
CA VAL A 155 -6.08 2.46 23.26
C VAL A 155 -5.60 3.89 23.12
N ARG A 156 -4.95 4.43 24.15
CA ARG A 156 -4.36 5.77 24.13
C ARG A 156 -2.90 5.72 23.72
N VAL A 157 -2.51 6.61 22.81
CA VAL A 157 -1.14 6.77 22.34
C VAL A 157 -0.45 7.87 23.14
N TRP A 158 0.66 7.53 23.80
CA TRP A 158 1.46 8.47 24.60
C TRP A 158 2.71 8.92 23.87
N ASP A 159 3.31 8.06 23.05
CA ASP A 159 4.50 8.41 22.27
C ASP A 159 4.14 8.47 20.79
N ALA A 160 4.32 9.63 20.16
CA ALA A 160 4.17 9.74 18.71
C ALA A 160 5.17 8.83 17.96
N GLY A 161 4.79 8.38 16.78
CA GLY A 161 5.66 7.58 15.91
C GLY A 161 4.89 6.73 14.90
N ILE A 162 5.63 5.92 14.16
CA ILE A 162 5.07 4.99 13.19
C ILE A 162 4.81 3.66 13.89
N TYR A 163 3.60 3.14 13.74
CA TYR A 163 3.17 1.90 14.37
C TYR A 163 2.64 0.92 13.33
N LEU A 164 3.05 -0.33 13.42
CA LEU A 164 2.30 -1.45 12.86
C LEU A 164 1.11 -1.73 13.78
N LEU A 165 -0.10 -1.61 13.25
CA LEU A 165 -1.34 -2.05 13.88
C LEU A 165 -1.84 -3.32 13.19
N TYR A 166 -2.33 -4.26 13.98
CA TYR A 166 -3.02 -5.45 13.48
C TYR A 166 -4.20 -5.81 14.38
N SER A 167 -5.28 -6.29 13.79
CA SER A 167 -6.51 -6.64 14.50
C SER A 167 -7.15 -7.88 13.89
N GLN A 168 -7.56 -8.81 14.76
CA GLN A 168 -8.37 -9.96 14.39
C GLN A 168 -9.62 -10.02 15.25
N VAL A 169 -10.76 -10.37 14.62
CA VAL A 169 -12.00 -10.72 15.32
C VAL A 169 -12.50 -12.04 14.76
N LEU A 170 -12.83 -12.99 15.65
CA LEU A 170 -13.47 -14.25 15.28
C LEU A 170 -14.98 -14.14 15.47
N PHE A 171 -15.73 -14.14 14.37
CA PHE A 171 -17.19 -14.05 14.36
C PHE A 171 -17.85 -15.42 14.41
N HIS A 172 -18.94 -15.51 15.17
CA HIS A 172 -19.90 -16.63 15.13
C HIS A 172 -21.31 -16.06 14.94
N ASP A 173 -21.57 -15.48 13.76
CA ASP A 173 -22.75 -14.67 13.48
C ASP A 173 -23.27 -14.98 12.06
N VAL A 174 -24.59 -15.07 11.92
CA VAL A 174 -25.26 -15.39 10.64
C VAL A 174 -25.57 -14.13 9.81
N THR A 175 -25.32 -12.94 10.35
CA THR A 175 -25.48 -11.68 9.63
C THR A 175 -24.64 -11.71 8.35
N PHE A 176 -25.26 -11.43 7.20
CA PHE A 176 -24.66 -11.63 5.87
C PHE A 176 -23.22 -11.12 5.75
N THR A 177 -22.91 -9.96 6.32
CA THR A 177 -21.55 -9.45 6.44
C THR A 177 -21.22 -9.03 7.87
N MET A 178 -20.07 -9.51 8.33
CA MET A 178 -19.44 -9.11 9.58
C MET A 178 -18.09 -8.48 9.31
N GLY A 179 -17.55 -7.79 10.30
CA GLY A 179 -16.29 -7.08 10.14
C GLY A 179 -16.00 -6.12 11.28
N GLN A 180 -14.86 -5.48 11.18
CA GLN A 180 -14.43 -4.47 12.13
C GLN A 180 -13.86 -3.25 11.42
N VAL A 181 -14.00 -2.11 12.07
CA VAL A 181 -13.41 -0.84 11.69
C VAL A 181 -12.44 -0.45 12.79
N VAL A 182 -11.20 -0.17 12.40
CA VAL A 182 -10.21 0.40 13.31
C VAL A 182 -10.04 1.87 12.94
N SER A 183 -10.36 2.77 13.86
CA SER A 183 -10.23 4.21 13.67
C SER A 183 -9.31 4.82 14.71
N ARG A 184 -8.80 5.99 14.38
CA ARG A 184 -8.16 6.91 15.32
C ARG A 184 -9.00 8.15 15.46
N GLU A 185 -9.04 8.68 16.68
CA GLU A 185 -9.55 9.99 16.99
C GLU A 185 -8.40 10.84 17.54
N GLY A 186 -8.15 11.97 16.89
CA GLY A 186 -7.07 12.89 17.25
C GLY A 186 -7.30 14.25 16.58
N GLN A 187 -6.86 15.33 17.23
CA GLN A 187 -6.96 16.69 16.68
C GLN A 187 -8.40 17.11 16.30
N GLY A 188 -9.40 16.57 17.00
CA GLY A 188 -10.82 16.87 16.76
C GLY A 188 -11.42 16.17 15.54
N ARG A 189 -10.74 15.17 14.96
CA ARG A 189 -11.22 14.41 13.81
C ARG A 189 -11.07 12.91 14.03
N GLU A 190 -12.07 12.16 13.57
CA GLU A 190 -11.99 10.70 13.44
C GLU A 190 -11.53 10.30 12.03
N GLU A 191 -10.64 9.33 11.96
CA GLU A 191 -10.12 8.77 10.72
C GLU A 191 -10.10 7.24 10.78
N THR A 192 -10.70 6.58 9.79
CA THR A 192 -10.59 5.12 9.64
C THR A 192 -9.19 4.75 9.15
N LEU A 193 -8.48 3.92 9.91
CA LEU A 193 -7.16 3.40 9.54
C LEU A 193 -7.29 2.22 8.59
N PHE A 194 -8.11 1.23 8.95
CA PHE A 194 -8.41 0.08 8.10
C PHE A 194 -9.73 -0.58 8.49
N ARG A 195 -10.22 -1.43 7.58
CA ARG A 195 -11.42 -2.24 7.75
C ARG A 195 -11.11 -3.69 7.43
N CYS A 196 -11.90 -4.58 8.00
CA CYS A 196 -11.98 -5.97 7.58
C CYS A 196 -13.45 -6.32 7.41
N VAL A 197 -13.80 -7.02 6.33
CA VAL A 197 -15.17 -7.45 6.02
C VAL A 197 -15.14 -8.90 5.59
N GLN A 198 -16.05 -9.70 6.12
CA GLN A 198 -16.23 -11.11 5.80
C GLN A 198 -17.70 -11.41 5.53
N SER A 199 -17.95 -12.19 4.50
CA SER A 199 -19.26 -12.78 4.26
C SER A 199 -19.47 -13.96 5.20
N MET A 200 -20.66 -14.06 5.80
CA MET A 200 -20.98 -15.14 6.73
C MET A 200 -21.96 -16.15 6.12
N PRO A 201 -21.76 -17.46 6.36
CA PRO A 201 -22.77 -18.47 6.06
C PRO A 201 -24.08 -18.23 6.82
N SER A 202 -25.21 -18.48 6.17
CA SER A 202 -26.54 -18.36 6.80
C SER A 202 -26.85 -19.49 7.79
N ASN A 203 -26.13 -20.63 7.71
CA ASN A 203 -26.31 -21.73 8.64
C ASN A 203 -25.54 -21.45 9.95
N PRO A 204 -26.21 -21.35 11.11
CA PRO A 204 -25.58 -21.00 12.39
C PRO A 204 -24.48 -21.98 12.83
N ASP A 205 -24.57 -23.26 12.45
CA ASP A 205 -23.57 -24.27 12.81
C ASP A 205 -22.26 -24.11 12.00
N ARG A 206 -22.31 -23.34 10.91
CA ARG A 206 -21.19 -23.10 10.00
C ARG A 206 -20.76 -21.64 9.94
N ALA A 207 -21.46 -20.74 10.64
CA ALA A 207 -21.28 -19.31 10.55
C ALA A 207 -20.05 -18.79 11.32
N TYR A 208 -18.87 -19.36 11.06
CA TYR A 208 -17.61 -19.02 11.71
C TYR A 208 -16.63 -18.44 10.71
N ASN A 209 -16.09 -17.24 10.98
CA ASN A 209 -15.01 -16.66 10.19
C ASN A 209 -14.14 -15.74 11.05
N SER A 210 -12.83 -15.83 10.85
CA SER A 210 -11.88 -14.84 11.36
C SER A 210 -11.69 -13.70 10.36
N CYS A 211 -11.73 -12.47 10.83
CA CYS A 211 -11.45 -11.28 10.03
C CYS A 211 -10.17 -10.63 10.54
N TYR A 212 -9.06 -10.76 9.81
CA TYR A 212 -7.76 -10.15 10.14
C TYR A 212 -7.45 -9.02 9.17
N SER A 213 -6.94 -7.89 9.68
CA SER A 213 -6.37 -6.82 8.87
C SER A 213 -5.28 -6.07 9.65
N ALA A 214 -4.35 -5.45 8.93
CA ALA A 214 -3.20 -4.77 9.50
C ALA A 214 -2.70 -3.64 8.58
N GLY A 215 -1.97 -2.70 9.15
CA GLY A 215 -1.35 -1.60 8.40
C GLY A 215 -0.34 -0.83 9.24
N VAL A 216 0.40 0.05 8.57
CA VAL A 216 1.41 0.91 9.22
C VAL A 216 0.92 2.35 9.19
N PHE A 217 0.82 2.97 10.36
CA PHE A 217 0.23 4.30 10.52
C PHE A 217 1.11 5.19 11.38
N HIS A 218 1.17 6.48 11.03
CA HIS A 218 1.79 7.49 11.87
C HIS A 218 0.77 7.96 12.92
N LEU A 219 1.02 7.65 14.20
CA LEU A 219 0.15 8.01 15.32
C LEU A 219 0.77 9.14 16.13
N TYR A 220 -0.08 10.06 16.59
CA TYR A 220 0.33 11.22 17.37
C TYR A 220 0.10 10.99 18.86
N GLN A 221 0.82 11.75 19.68
CA GLN A 221 0.58 11.76 21.11
C GLN A 221 -0.82 12.31 21.39
N GLY A 222 -1.58 11.58 22.20
CA GLY A 222 -2.97 11.91 22.54
C GLY A 222 -4.01 11.21 21.66
N ASP A 223 -3.61 10.58 20.54
CA ASP A 223 -4.54 9.82 19.70
C ASP A 223 -5.23 8.71 20.52
N ILE A 224 -6.51 8.52 20.23
CA ILE A 224 -7.35 7.46 20.78
C ILE A 224 -7.67 6.49 19.65
N LEU A 225 -7.33 5.22 19.83
CA LEU A 225 -7.64 4.16 18.87
C LEU A 225 -8.84 3.37 19.36
N SER A 226 -9.76 3.07 18.45
CA SER A 226 -10.94 2.27 18.72
C SER A 226 -11.05 1.11 17.73
N VAL A 227 -11.70 0.03 18.15
CA VAL A 227 -12.09 -1.09 17.29
C VAL A 227 -13.57 -1.30 17.45
N ILE A 228 -14.31 -1.06 16.38
CA ILE A 228 -15.77 -1.08 16.37
C ILE A 228 -16.24 -2.18 15.41
N ILE A 229 -17.18 -3.00 15.87
CA ILE A 229 -17.98 -3.88 15.01
C ILE A 229 -19.28 -3.13 14.68
N PRO A 230 -19.53 -2.74 13.41
CA PRO A 230 -20.68 -1.93 13.02
C PRO A 230 -21.96 -2.79 12.89
N ARG A 231 -22.29 -3.51 13.95
CA ARG A 231 -23.51 -4.32 14.14
C ARG A 231 -23.89 -4.27 15.62
N ALA A 232 -25.17 -4.03 15.91
CA ALA A 232 -25.69 -4.23 17.26
C ALA A 232 -25.63 -5.71 17.66
N ARG A 233 -25.32 -5.98 18.93
CA ARG A 233 -25.32 -7.32 19.54
C ARG A 233 -24.54 -8.37 18.71
N ALA A 234 -23.40 -7.97 18.15
CA ALA A 234 -22.58 -8.82 17.31
C ALA A 234 -22.08 -10.06 18.08
N LYS A 235 -22.17 -11.24 17.45
CA LYS A 235 -21.67 -12.48 18.05
C LYS A 235 -20.22 -12.73 17.63
N LEU A 236 -19.31 -12.58 18.59
CA LEU A 236 -17.87 -12.80 18.40
C LEU A 236 -17.26 -13.55 19.58
N SER A 237 -16.13 -14.23 19.32
CA SER A 237 -15.41 -15.00 20.34
C SER A 237 -14.54 -14.10 21.22
N LEU A 238 -14.61 -14.31 22.54
CA LEU A 238 -13.69 -13.72 23.53
C LEU A 238 -12.41 -14.54 23.71
N SER A 239 -12.15 -15.53 22.85
CA SER A 239 -10.91 -16.31 22.91
C SER A 239 -9.70 -15.43 22.56
N PRO A 240 -8.62 -15.43 23.37
CA PRO A 240 -7.45 -14.57 23.16
C PRO A 240 -6.69 -14.90 21.87
N HIS A 241 -6.88 -16.09 21.30
CA HIS A 241 -6.26 -16.50 20.03
C HIS A 241 -7.20 -16.27 18.84
N GLY A 242 -8.50 -16.05 19.07
CA GLY A 242 -9.49 -15.78 18.04
C GLY A 242 -9.66 -14.29 17.77
N THR A 243 -9.69 -13.49 18.85
CA THR A 243 -9.90 -12.04 18.80
C THR A 243 -8.77 -11.36 19.56
N PHE A 244 -8.09 -10.41 18.91
CA PHE A 244 -6.97 -9.67 19.49
C PHE A 244 -6.67 -8.38 18.72
N LEU A 245 -6.01 -7.44 19.39
CA LEU A 245 -5.51 -6.19 18.82
C LEU A 245 -4.05 -6.02 19.20
N GLY A 246 -3.20 -5.58 18.30
CA GLY A 246 -1.81 -5.32 18.65
C GLY A 246 -1.16 -4.19 17.88
N LEU A 247 -0.11 -3.66 18.53
CA LEU A 247 0.61 -2.46 18.14
C LEU A 247 2.11 -2.67 18.36
N VAL A 248 2.92 -2.31 17.35
CA VAL A 248 4.38 -2.34 17.41
C VAL A 248 4.92 -1.01 16.90
N LYS A 249 5.66 -0.28 17.73
CA LYS A 249 6.37 0.94 17.32
C LYS A 249 7.57 0.59 16.46
N LEU A 250 7.65 1.13 15.26
CA LEU A 250 8.74 0.90 14.29
C LEU A 250 9.93 1.83 14.55
#